data_AF-A0A0S3KE93-F1
#
_entry.id   AF-A0A0S3KE93-F1
#
_cell.length_a   1.000
_cell.length_b   1.000
_cell.length_c   1.000
_cell.angle_alpha   90.00
_cell.angle_beta   90.00
_cell.angle_gamma   90.00
#
_symmetry.space_group_name_H-M   'P 1'
#
loop_
_entity.id
_entity.type
_entity.pdbx_description
1 polymer ?
#
loop_
_entity_poly.entity_id
_entity_poly.type
_entity_poly.pdbx_seq_one_letter_code
_entity_poly.pdbx_strand_id
1 'polypeptide(L)'
;MGKNKDIDIQKKRIEEYVRYNYNNIESITFTDSKKVPTGSTYVHGYINEKKNLSFSAWLTPNTFEGEFTNSPELDQLSKYEKNKLPNEIEKEQQVEENNINQSSTWFSDKYSQ
;
A
#
# COMPACT_ATOMS: atom_id res chain seq x y z
N MET A 1 -5.21 10.79 16.51
CA MET A 1 -5.54 10.60 15.07
C MET A 1 -6.27 9.27 14.94
N GLY A 2 -7.59 9.25 14.72
CA GLY A 2 -8.31 7.99 14.51
C GLY A 2 -7.97 7.41 13.14
N LYS A 3 -7.63 6.12 13.07
CA LYS A 3 -7.42 5.44 11.79
C LYS A 3 -8.69 5.60 10.92
N ASN A 4 -8.55 6.19 9.74
CA ASN A 4 -9.67 6.57 8.88
C ASN A 4 -10.38 5.32 8.32
N LYS A 5 -11.70 5.26 8.50
CA LYS A 5 -12.54 4.08 8.21
C LYS A 5 -13.09 4.03 6.78
N ASP A 6 -12.80 5.03 5.97
CA ASP A 6 -13.31 5.13 4.59
C ASP A 6 -12.64 4.07 3.70
N ILE A 7 -13.46 3.28 3.00
CA ILE A 7 -12.99 2.21 2.12
C ILE A 7 -12.11 2.74 1.00
N ASP A 8 -12.34 3.96 0.50
CA ASP A 8 -11.53 4.53 -0.57
C ASP A 8 -10.16 5.00 -0.06
N ILE A 9 -10.07 5.42 1.20
CA ILE A 9 -8.78 5.65 1.87
C ILE A 9 -8.03 4.32 2.03
N GLN A 10 -8.73 3.25 2.41
CA GLN A 10 -8.10 1.94 2.55
C GLN A 10 -7.64 1.35 1.21
N LYS A 11 -8.38 1.58 0.12
CA LYS A 11 -7.92 1.20 -1.23
C LYS A 11 -6.61 1.89 -1.61
N LYS A 12 -6.45 3.19 -1.31
CA LYS A 12 -5.17 3.90 -1.53
C LYS A 12 -4.03 3.29 -0.72
N ARG A 13 -4.26 3.00 0.55
CA ARG A 13 -3.27 2.33 1.43
C ARG A 13 -2.90 0.92 0.92
N ILE A 14 -3.87 0.17 0.38
CA ILE A 14 -3.61 -1.12 -0.27
C ILE A 14 -2.80 -0.94 -1.57
N GLU A 15 -3.13 0.07 -2.38
CA GLU A 15 -2.38 0.38 -3.59
C GLU A 15 -0.91 0.71 -3.29
N GLU A 16 -0.65 1.57 -2.30
CA GLU A 16 0.70 1.89 -1.82
C GLU A 16 1.43 0.63 -1.37
N TYR A 17 0.79 -0.22 -0.57
CA TYR A 17 1.36 -1.49 -0.12
C TYR A 17 1.72 -2.42 -1.28
N VAL A 18 0.84 -2.56 -2.28
CA VAL A 18 1.09 -3.41 -3.46
C VAL A 18 2.25 -2.85 -4.29
N ARG A 19 2.24 -1.55 -4.58
CA ARG A 19 3.31 -0.90 -5.34
C ARG A 19 4.65 -0.95 -4.62
N TYR A 20 4.65 -0.83 -3.30
CA TYR A 20 5.86 -0.90 -2.51
C TYR A 20 6.45 -2.31 -2.48
N ASN A 21 5.62 -3.34 -2.24
CA ASN A 21 6.07 -4.71 -1.99
C ASN A 21 6.22 -5.60 -3.23
N TYR A 22 5.64 -5.23 -4.38
CA TYR A 22 5.71 -6.04 -5.60
C TYR A 22 6.32 -5.26 -6.76
N ASN A 23 6.98 -5.98 -7.67
CA ASN A 23 7.59 -5.44 -8.88
C ASN A 23 6.58 -5.38 -10.04
N ASN A 24 6.89 -4.55 -11.04
CA ASN A 24 6.17 -4.49 -12.32
C ASN A 24 4.66 -4.21 -12.18
N ILE A 25 4.29 -3.30 -11.29
CA ILE A 25 2.90 -2.88 -11.08
C ILE A 25 2.55 -1.70 -11.98
N GLU A 26 1.86 -1.97 -13.09
CA GLU A 26 1.39 -0.97 -14.05
C GLU A 26 0.00 -0.46 -13.66
N SER A 27 -0.92 -1.36 -13.36
CA SER A 27 -2.29 -1.03 -12.95
C SER A 27 -2.80 -1.91 -11.81
N ILE A 28 -3.75 -1.39 -11.04
CA ILE A 28 -4.47 -2.12 -9.99
C ILE A 28 -5.96 -1.92 -10.25
N THR A 29 -6.72 -3.01 -10.24
CA THR A 29 -8.17 -2.98 -10.36
C THR A 29 -8.81 -3.59 -9.13
N PHE A 30 -9.58 -2.79 -8.40
CA PHE A 30 -10.42 -3.27 -7.30
C PHE A 30 -11.75 -3.79 -7.85
N THR A 31 -12.15 -5.00 -7.46
CA THR A 31 -13.37 -5.65 -7.98
C THR A 31 -14.57 -5.42 -7.07
N ASP A 32 -14.39 -5.68 -5.78
CA ASP A 32 -15.45 -5.62 -4.79
C ASP A 32 -14.88 -5.47 -3.37
N SER A 33 -15.75 -5.05 -2.46
CA SER A 33 -15.49 -5.08 -1.03
C SER A 33 -16.61 -5.82 -0.30
N LYS A 34 -16.24 -6.80 0.52
CA LYS A 34 -17.20 -7.65 1.25
C LYS A 34 -17.00 -7.54 2.74
N LYS A 35 -17.99 -6.98 3.43
CA LYS A 35 -18.03 -6.97 4.90
C LYS A 35 -18.57 -8.29 5.42
N VAL A 36 -17.86 -8.92 6.36
CA VAL A 36 -18.30 -10.14 7.03
C VAL A 36 -18.96 -9.85 8.38
N PRO A 37 -19.79 -10.76 8.93
CA PRO A 37 -20.54 -10.54 10.18
C PRO A 37 -19.68 -10.14 11.39
N THR A 38 -18.41 -10.56 11.42
CA THR A 38 -17.44 -10.20 12.48
C THR A 38 -16.93 -8.76 12.39
N GLY A 39 -17.35 -8.00 11.36
CA GLY A 39 -17.04 -6.58 11.20
C GLY A 39 -15.87 -6.29 10.28
N SER A 40 -15.03 -7.28 9.95
CA SER A 40 -13.94 -7.13 8.98
C SER A 40 -14.47 -6.94 7.56
N THR A 41 -13.68 -6.28 6.73
CA THR A 41 -13.98 -6.09 5.30
C THR A 41 -12.87 -6.68 4.46
N TYR A 42 -13.21 -7.46 3.45
CA TYR A 42 -12.27 -7.92 2.43
C TYR A 42 -12.34 -6.98 1.24
N VAL A 43 -11.19 -6.58 0.72
CA VAL A 43 -11.06 -5.82 -0.52
C VAL A 43 -10.33 -6.71 -1.53
N HIS A 44 -10.99 -7.01 -2.63
CA HIS A 44 -10.45 -7.86 -3.68
C HIS A 44 -9.99 -7.03 -4.88
N GLY A 45 -9.01 -7.56 -5.59
CA GLY A 45 -8.54 -6.95 -6.82
C GLY A 45 -7.54 -7.82 -7.57
N TYR A 46 -7.03 -7.26 -8.65
CA TYR A 46 -5.96 -7.84 -9.45
C TYR A 46 -5.08 -6.74 -10.04
N ILE A 47 -3.89 -7.12 -10.49
CA ILE A 47 -2.93 -6.18 -11.09
C ILE A 47 -2.80 -6.38 -12.61
N ASN A 48 -2.39 -5.33 -13.32
CA ASN A 48 -2.03 -5.34 -14.74
C ASN A 48 -3.10 -5.96 -15.65
N GLU A 49 -4.39 -5.75 -15.32
CA GLU A 49 -5.54 -6.32 -16.02
C GLU A 49 -5.58 -7.86 -16.07
N LYS A 50 -4.74 -8.52 -15.26
CA LYS A 50 -4.54 -9.97 -15.26
C LYS A 50 -5.18 -10.57 -14.02
N LYS A 51 -6.34 -11.21 -14.20
CA LYS A 51 -7.09 -11.85 -13.11
C LYS A 51 -6.32 -12.94 -12.36
N ASN A 52 -5.31 -13.56 -12.98
CA ASN A 52 -4.43 -14.52 -12.32
C ASN A 52 -3.38 -13.85 -11.41
N LEU A 53 -3.21 -12.53 -11.49
CA LEU A 53 -2.41 -11.74 -10.55
C LEU A 53 -3.34 -11.09 -9.50
N SER A 54 -4.18 -11.91 -8.87
CA SER A 54 -5.21 -11.49 -7.92
C SER A 54 -4.71 -11.36 -6.49
N PHE A 55 -5.41 -10.56 -5.69
CA PHE A 55 -5.21 -10.44 -4.25
C PHE A 55 -6.52 -10.25 -3.48
N SER A 56 -6.45 -10.53 -2.17
CA SER A 56 -7.47 -10.14 -1.18
C SER A 56 -6.79 -9.51 0.04
N ALA A 57 -7.13 -8.26 0.31
CA ALA A 57 -6.67 -7.50 1.47
C ALA A 57 -7.74 -7.49 2.56
N TRP A 58 -7.34 -7.74 3.80
CA TRP A 58 -8.25 -7.85 4.94
C TRP A 58 -8.13 -6.61 5.83
N LEU A 59 -9.27 -5.99 6.13
CA LEU A 59 -9.36 -4.81 6.99
C LEU A 59 -9.86 -5.25 8.36
N THR A 60 -9.07 -4.96 9.40
CA THR A 60 -9.38 -5.36 10.78
C THR A 60 -9.62 -4.13 11.66
N PRO A 61 -10.88 -3.79 11.99
CA PRO A 61 -12.11 -4.06 11.22
C PRO A 61 -12.32 -3.10 10.03
N ASN A 62 -11.67 -1.92 10.03
CA ASN A 62 -11.82 -0.91 8.97
C ASN A 62 -10.48 -0.34 8.49
N THR A 63 -9.36 -0.93 8.93
CA THR A 63 -8.03 -0.50 8.52
C THR A 63 -7.22 -1.69 8.04
N PHE A 64 -6.53 -1.50 6.92
CA PHE A 64 -5.60 -2.46 6.38
C PHE A 64 -4.26 -2.34 7.10
N GLU A 65 -3.84 -3.41 7.79
CA GLU A 65 -2.59 -3.45 8.55
C GLU A 65 -1.57 -4.43 7.94
N GLY A 66 -1.84 -4.93 6.74
CA GLY A 66 -0.96 -5.82 6.00
C GLY A 66 -1.48 -7.25 5.85
N GLU A 67 -2.66 -7.56 6.39
CA GLU A 67 -3.31 -8.86 6.17
C GLU A 67 -3.69 -9.02 4.69
N PHE A 68 -2.84 -9.73 3.95
CA PHE A 68 -2.89 -9.79 2.49
C PHE A 68 -2.66 -11.21 2.01
N THR A 69 -3.55 -11.69 1.14
CA THR A 69 -3.41 -12.96 0.45
C THR A 69 -3.34 -12.69 -1.05
N ASN A 70 -2.49 -13.44 -1.75
CA ASN A 70 -2.23 -13.24 -3.17
C ASN A 70 -2.30 -14.57 -3.92
N SER A 71 -2.34 -14.47 -5.25
CA SER A 71 -2.17 -15.60 -6.16
C SER A 71 -0.70 -16.01 -6.24
N PRO A 72 -0.38 -17.29 -6.53
CA PRO A 72 0.98 -17.75 -6.74
C PRO A 72 1.75 -16.93 -7.80
N GLU A 73 1.07 -16.50 -8.86
CA GLU A 73 1.66 -15.70 -9.92
C GLU A 73 1.98 -14.26 -9.47
N LEU A 74 1.18 -13.68 -8.57
CA LEU A 74 1.50 -12.39 -7.94
C LEU A 74 2.65 -12.54 -6.94
N ASP A 75 2.71 -13.65 -6.20
CA ASP A 75 3.78 -13.91 -5.24
C ASP A 75 5.18 -13.95 -5.88
N GLN A 76 5.27 -14.43 -7.13
CA GLN A 76 6.51 -14.40 -7.93
C GLN A 76 7.03 -12.98 -8.21
N LEU A 77 6.20 -11.95 -8.03
CA LEU A 77 6.57 -10.55 -8.22
C LEU A 77 7.03 -9.86 -6.93
N SER A 78 7.05 -10.58 -5.80
CA SER A 78 7.47 -10.03 -4.50
C SER A 78 8.89 -9.46 -4.56
N LYS A 79 9.06 -8.24 -4.02
CA LYS A 79 10.37 -7.57 -3.89
C LYS A 79 11.18 -8.07 -2.71
N TYR A 80 10.49 -8.57 -1.70
CA TYR A 80 11.05 -8.95 -0.41
C TYR A 80 10.63 -10.38 -0.08
N GLU A 81 11.45 -11.09 0.69
CA GLU A 81 11.05 -12.41 1.25
C GLU A 81 9.82 -12.26 2.16
N LYS A 82 9.67 -11.11 2.80
CA LYS A 82 8.50 -10.73 3.60
C LYS A 82 8.07 -9.33 3.25
N ASN A 83 6.78 -9.16 2.95
CA ASN A 83 6.20 -7.85 2.66
C ASN A 83 6.34 -6.93 3.88
N LYS A 84 6.77 -5.70 3.63
CA LYS A 84 6.74 -4.63 4.63
C LYS A 84 5.30 -4.26 4.95
N LEU A 85 5.06 -3.99 6.23
CA LEU A 85 3.75 -3.58 6.72
C LEU A 85 3.44 -2.14 6.29
N PRO A 86 2.15 -1.77 6.12
CA PRO A 86 1.77 -0.41 5.74
C PRO A 86 2.37 0.69 6.64
N ASN A 87 2.45 0.46 7.95
CA ASN A 87 3.03 1.42 8.90
C ASN A 87 4.56 1.56 8.77
N GLU A 88 5.25 0.53 8.32
CA GLU A 88 6.69 0.56 8.05
C GLU A 88 6.94 1.38 6.77
N ILE A 89 6.14 1.13 5.74
CA ILE A 89 6.16 1.88 4.48
C ILE A 89 5.91 3.38 4.73
N GLU A 90 4.86 3.72 5.48
CA GLU A 90 4.53 5.10 5.85
C GLU A 90 5.68 5.81 6.57
N LYS A 91 6.37 5.12 7.49
CA LYS A 91 7.51 5.69 8.22
C LYS A 91 8.70 5.93 7.29
N GLU A 92 9.00 5.00 6.41
CA GLU A 92 10.12 5.13 5.48
C GLU A 92 9.89 6.28 4.50
N GLN A 93 8.68 6.41 3.97
CA GLN A 93 8.31 7.53 3.09
C GLN A 93 8.40 8.88 3.81
N GLN A 94 7.94 8.97 5.06
CA GLN A 94 8.09 10.21 5.86
C GLN A 94 9.56 10.56 6.10
N VAL A 95 10.42 9.58 6.37
CA VAL A 95 11.86 9.82 6.55
C VAL A 95 12.48 10.31 5.24
N GLU A 96 12.14 9.70 4.11
CA GLU A 96 12.61 10.10 2.79
C GLU A 96 12.16 11.53 2.43
N GLU A 97 10.88 11.86 2.62
CA GLU A 97 10.35 13.20 2.43
C GLU A 97 11.03 14.25 3.32
N ASN A 98 11.25 13.94 4.60
CA ASN A 98 11.95 14.83 5.52
C ASN A 98 13.41 15.07 5.09
N ASN A 99 14.10 14.04 4.61
CA ASN A 99 15.47 14.17 4.10
C ASN A 99 15.53 15.01 2.82
N ILE A 100 14.57 14.83 1.91
CA ILE A 100 14.45 15.64 0.68
C ILE A 100 14.18 17.10 1.04
N ASN A 101 13.24 17.37 1.95
CA ASN A 101 12.90 18.72 2.38
C ASN A 101 14.06 19.41 3.12
N GLN A 102 14.82 18.69 3.95
CA GLN A 102 16.03 19.25 4.54
C GLN A 102 17.11 19.50 3.48
N SER A 103 17.28 18.61 2.50
CA SER A 103 18.28 18.84 1.44
C SER A 103 17.91 20.06 0.59
N SER A 104 16.63 20.25 0.25
CA SER A 104 16.19 21.40 -0.55
C SER A 104 16.36 22.74 0.17
N THR A 105 16.07 22.82 1.48
CA THR A 105 16.31 24.04 2.27
C THR A 105 17.79 24.38 2.38
N TRP A 106 18.66 23.38 2.60
CA TRP A 106 20.10 23.59 2.61
C TRP A 106 20.64 24.11 1.27
N PHE A 107 20.11 23.63 0.15
CA PHE A 107 20.46 24.15 -1.17
C PHE A 107 19.97 25.60 -1.35
N SER A 108 18.72 25.94 -0.99
CA SER A 108 18.22 27.31 -1.15
C SER A 108 19.01 28.34 -0.32
N ASP A 109 19.38 27.98 0.90
CA ASP A 109 20.09 28.87 1.82
C ASP A 109 21.54 29.12 1.35
N LYS A 110 22.17 28.14 0.70
CA LYS A 110 23.56 28.24 0.23
C LYS A 110 23.73 29.12 -1.02
N TYR A 111 22.71 29.26 -1.85
CA TYR A 111 22.78 29.97 -3.14
C TYR A 111 21.94 31.26 -3.19
N SER A 112 21.43 31.74 -2.06
CA SER A 112 20.68 33.01 -1.97
C SER A 112 21.55 34.25 -1.65
N GLN A 113 22.85 34.22 -1.99
CA GLN A 113 23.80 35.34 -1.79
C GLN A 113 24.24 35.94 -3.12
#